data_AF-A0A923V332-F1
#
_entry.id   AF-A0A923V332-F1
#
_cell.length_a   1.000
_cell.length_b   1.000
_cell.length_c   1.000
_cell.angle_alpha   90.00
_cell.angle_beta   90.00
_cell.angle_gamma   90.00
#
_symmetry.space_group_name_H-M   'P 1'
#
loop_
_entity.id
_entity.type
_entity.pdbx_description
1 polymer ?
#
loop_
_entity_poly.entity_id
_entity_poly.type
_entity_poly.pdbx_seq_one_letter_code
_entity_poly.pdbx_strand_id
1 'polypeptide(L)' 'MSKEKVNLKLIKAAKEGKKEAVEKLLREEADVNAQNPDGNTALHLATDTKLQSTTKFYKL' A
#
# COMPACT_ATOMS: atom_id res chain seq x y z
N MET A 1 -15.90 -4.98 -8.12
CA MET A 1 -15.28 -3.97 -7.24
C MET A 1 -14.08 -3.41 -7.98
N SER A 2 -14.01 -2.09 -8.19
CA SER A 2 -12.95 -1.45 -8.97
C SER A 2 -11.59 -1.54 -8.25
N LYS A 3 -10.51 -1.78 -9.01
CA LYS A 3 -9.11 -1.85 -8.52
C LYS A 3 -8.75 -0.64 -7.64
N GLU A 4 -9.33 0.52 -7.95
CA GLU A 4 -9.22 1.76 -7.16
C GLU A 4 -9.58 1.60 -5.68
N LYS A 5 -10.61 0.79 -5.36
CA LYS A 5 -11.01 0.54 -3.97
C LYS A 5 -10.01 -0.35 -3.23
N VAL A 6 -9.35 -1.27 -3.93
CA VAL A 6 -8.28 -2.12 -3.37
C VAL A 6 -7.05 -1.28 -3.09
N ASN A 7 -6.71 -0.38 -4.00
CA ASN A 7 -5.60 0.56 -3.87
C ASN A 7 -5.81 1.50 -2.68
N LEU A 8 -6.99 2.10 -2.54
CA LEU A 8 -7.30 2.98 -1.40
C LEU A 8 -7.23 2.21 -0.06
N LYS A 9 -7.66 0.94 -0.05
CA LYS A 9 -7.52 0.06 1.13
C LYS A 9 -6.05 -0.21 1.47
N LEU A 10 -5.20 -0.41 0.45
CA LEU A 10 -3.77 -0.62 0.63
C LEU A 10 -3.12 0.63 1.25
N ILE A 11 -3.47 1.81 0.73
CA ILE A 11 -3.00 3.11 1.22
C ILE A 11 -3.40 3.33 2.69
N LYS A 12 -4.65 3.01 3.05
CA LYS A 12 -5.12 3.09 4.43
C LYS A 12 -4.42 2.08 5.35
N ALA A 13 -4.24 0.83 4.90
CA ALA A 13 -3.55 -0.19 5.67
C ALA A 13 -2.08 0.17 5.94
N ALA A 14 -1.40 0.78 4.95
CA ALA A 14 -0.05 1.28 5.10
C ALA A 14 0.04 2.46 6.08
N LYS A 15 -0.92 3.40 6.00
CA LYS A 15 -1.04 4.52 6.97
C LYS A 15 -1.19 4.04 8.40
N GLU A 16 -1.99 3.00 8.61
CA GLU A 16 -2.27 2.41 9.92
C GLU A 16 -1.17 1.44 10.39
N GLY A 17 -0.11 1.19 9.59
CA GLY A 17 0.95 0.24 9.94
C GLY A 17 0.50 -1.22 9.96
N LYS A 18 -0.64 -1.55 9.35
CA LYS A 18 -1.24 -2.88 9.34
C LYS A 18 -0.57 -3.80 8.32
N LYS A 19 0.61 -4.32 8.66
CA LYS A 19 1.43 -5.18 7.80
C LYS A 19 0.65 -6.34 7.17
N GLU A 20 -0.15 -7.08 7.94
CA GLU A 20 -0.89 -8.25 7.42
C GLU A 20 -1.96 -7.86 6.40
N ALA A 21 -2.62 -6.71 6.61
CA ALA A 21 -3.59 -6.17 5.67
C ALA A 21 -2.90 -5.71 4.38
N VAL A 22 -1.71 -5.09 4.49
CA VAL A 22 -0.88 -4.71 3.34
C VAL A 22 -0.49 -5.97 2.55
N GLU A 23 0.07 -7.00 3.20
CA GLU A 23 0.48 -8.23 2.53
C GLU A 23 -0.69 -8.95 1.84
N LYS A 24 -1.87 -8.98 2.47
CA LYS A 24 -3.07 -9.57 1.85
C LYS A 24 -3.50 -8.81 0.61
N LEU A 25 -3.51 -7.48 0.67
CA LEU A 25 -3.92 -6.62 -0.46
C LEU A 25 -2.89 -6.68 -1.60
N LEU A 26 -1.60 -6.78 -1.30
CA LEU A 26 -0.55 -7.01 -2.31
C LEU A 26 -0.74 -8.32 -3.07
N ARG A 27 -1.22 -9.38 -2.39
CA ARG A 27 -1.57 -10.64 -3.05
C ARG A 27 -2.84 -10.55 -3.90
N GLU A 28 -3.71 -9.58 -3.64
CA GLU A 28 -4.96 -9.34 -4.39
C GLU A 28 -4.73 -8.45 -5.64
N GLU A 29 -3.52 -8.44 -6.21
CA GLU A 29 -3.11 -7.59 -7.35
C GLU A 29 -3.34 -6.08 -7.11
N ALA A 30 -3.23 -5.63 -5.84
CA ALA A 30 -3.26 -4.21 -5.55
C ALA A 30 -2.11 -3.51 -6.29
N ASP A 31 -2.43 -2.43 -7.00
CA ASP A 31 -1.41 -1.64 -7.65
C ASP A 31 -0.70 -0.84 -6.57
N VAL A 32 0.54 -1.23 -6.29
CA VAL A 32 1.39 -0.57 -5.32
C VAL A 32 1.61 0.89 -5.69
N ASN A 33 1.62 1.22 -6.99
CA ASN A 33 1.86 2.56 -7.53
C ASN A 33 0.63 3.45 -7.47
N ALA A 34 -0.53 2.89 -7.15
CA ALA A 34 -1.75 3.66 -7.15
C ALA A 34 -1.66 4.79 -6.12
N GLN A 35 -2.06 5.96 -6.60
CA GLN A 35 -2.12 7.18 -5.82
C GLN A 35 -3.54 7.41 -5.32
N ASN A 36 -3.65 7.95 -4.11
CA ASN A 36 -4.90 8.51 -3.63
C ASN A 36 -5.17 9.87 -4.31
N PRO A 37 -6.32 10.52 -4.04
CA PRO A 37 -6.61 11.85 -4.59
C PRO A 37 -5.59 12.95 -4.24
N ASP A 38 -4.77 12.74 -3.20
CA ASP A 38 -3.69 13.64 -2.80
C ASP A 38 -2.36 13.35 -3.54
N GLY A 39 -2.33 12.39 -4.46
CA GLY A 39 -1.10 11.95 -5.16
C GLY A 39 -0.21 11.03 -4.34
N ASN A 40 -0.63 10.61 -3.15
CA ASN A 40 0.15 9.76 -2.25
C ASN A 40 -0.06 8.29 -2.57
N THR A 41 1.04 7.54 -2.67
CA THR A 41 0.99 6.06 -2.75
C THR A 41 0.91 5.44 -1.36
N ALA A 42 0.68 4.12 -1.31
CA ALA A 42 0.71 3.39 -0.03
C ALA A 42 2.04 3.57 0.71
N LEU A 43 3.13 3.74 -0.04
CA LEU A 43 4.45 3.99 0.54
C LEU A 43 4.61 5.41 1.09
N HIS A 44 4.01 6.42 0.46
CA HIS A 44 4.04 7.80 0.99
C HIS A 44 3.42 7.90 2.37
N LEU A 45 2.36 7.11 2.62
CA LEU A 45 1.66 7.10 3.90
C LEU A 45 2.17 6.02 4.85
N ALA A 46 3.07 5.15 4.43
CA ALA A 46 3.65 4.14 5.29
C ALA A 46 4.42 4.83 6.41
N THR A 47 3.83 4.91 7.59
CA THR A 47 4.53 5.42 8.77
C THR A 47 5.69 4.47 9.04
N ASP A 48 6.89 5.05 9.13
CA ASP A 48 8.26 4.49 9.03
C ASP A 48 8.57 3.26 9.92
N THR A 49 7.59 2.73 10.63
CA THR A 49 7.76 1.89 11.82
C THR A 49 7.92 0.40 11.56
N LYS A 50 7.77 -0.11 10.32
CA LYS A 50 8.03 -1.54 9.98
C LYS A 50 7.83 -1.91 8.50
N LEU A 51 7.25 -1.02 7.70
CA LEU A 51 6.97 -1.28 6.28
C LEU A 51 8.21 -1.14 5.38
N GLN A 52 9.38 -0.79 5.91
CA GLN A 52 10.63 -0.71 5.14
C GLN A 52 11.01 -2.01 4.41
N SER A 53 10.51 -3.17 4.88
CA SER A 53 10.67 -4.44 4.16
C SER A 53 9.85 -4.51 2.86
N THR A 54 8.74 -3.76 2.76
CA THR A 54 7.88 -3.73 1.56
C THR A 54 8.45 -2.85 0.45
N THR A 55 9.27 -1.85 0.78
CA THR A 55 10.02 -1.03 -0.18
C THR A 55 10.98 -1.83 -1.05
N LYS A 56 11.37 -3.04 -0.64
CA LYS A 56 12.18 -3.94 -1.47
C LYS A 56 11.42 -4.52 -2.67
N PHE A 57 10.09 -4.56 -2.65
CA PHE A 57 9.30 -5.06 -3.79
C PHE A 57 9.30 -4.11 -4.99
N TYR A 58 9.70 -2.85 -4.79
CA TYR A 58 9.74 -1.82 -5.82
C TYR A 58 11.03 -1.77 -6.65
N LYS A 59 12.02 -2.62 -6.35
CA LYS A 59 13.34 -2.59 -7.00
C LYS A 59 13.55 -3.73 -8.01
N LEU A 60 12.49 -4.15 -8.70
CA LEU A 60 12.59 -5.01 -9.89
C LEU A 60 12.34 -4.17 -11.14
#